data_AF-A0A8B9UQE6-F1
#
_entry.id   AF-A0A8B9UQE6-F1
#
_cell.length_a   1.000
_cell.length_b   1.000
_cell.length_c   1.000
_cell.angle_alpha   90.00
_cell.angle_beta   90.00
_cell.angle_gamma   90.00
#
_symmetry.space_group_name_H-M   'P 1'
#
loop_
_entity.id
_entity.type
_entity.pdbx_description
1 polymer ?
#
loop_
_entity_poly.entity_id
_entity_poly.type
_entity_poly.pdbx_seq_one_letter_code
_entity_poly.pdbx_strand_id
1 'polypeptide(L)'
;MVSPPARYLVFFQYFGTKYSGVMETSANQSGIGVQNCLEKAAQNLKPVVPIKFHISSRTDSGVHALCNTAHLDIQRAPGKPAFQERELIRGLNHHLKSEPIRILSAYRVTSDFHARFSALSRTYIYRLLLGCARWSEVPVFERDLCWAPPGGYLDVPAMQDAARFLLGTHDFSTFRSLNSETPFQSPIRTILQAEIQPSSGFLAHHYESRGLEFWELKFRSKSFLYRQVLFSSVFASNIHRITLAVPWLFFLVSHPCSVPVLSGLRAIQGPGLRQARLHVRCLPQQNQNISGPCLKGAKSQNRVGGWKVFCFPQPPSLQAEW
;
A
#
# COMPACT_ATOMS: atom_id res chain seq x y z
N MET A 1 -33.20 -2.96 -25.40
CA MET A 1 -32.04 -3.83 -25.11
C MET A 1 -31.27 -3.26 -23.94
N VAL A 2 -30.91 -4.06 -22.95
CA VAL A 2 -30.09 -3.61 -21.80
C VAL A 2 -28.64 -3.47 -22.28
N SER A 3 -27.98 -2.36 -21.96
CA SER A 3 -26.56 -2.19 -22.28
C SER A 3 -25.72 -3.26 -21.55
N PRO A 4 -24.70 -3.86 -22.19
CA PRO A 4 -23.81 -4.80 -21.52
C PRO A 4 -23.04 -4.09 -20.38
N PRO A 5 -22.66 -4.82 -19.31
CA PRO A 5 -21.85 -4.24 -18.24
C PRO A 5 -20.50 -3.76 -18.79
N ALA A 6 -20.05 -2.61 -18.31
CA ALA A 6 -18.73 -2.08 -18.61
C ALA A 6 -17.80 -2.30 -17.41
N ARG A 7 -16.62 -2.87 -17.64
CA ARG A 7 -15.59 -3.06 -16.63
C ARG A 7 -14.71 -1.82 -16.50
N TYR A 8 -14.45 -1.43 -15.26
CA TYR A 8 -13.52 -0.35 -14.93
C TYR A 8 -12.44 -0.85 -13.99
N LEU A 9 -11.21 -0.43 -14.24
CA LEU A 9 -10.12 -0.43 -13.27
C LEU A 9 -10.16 0.91 -12.54
N VAL A 10 -10.23 0.89 -11.21
CA VAL A 10 -10.11 2.09 -10.38
C VAL A 10 -8.86 2.05 -9.52
N PHE A 11 -8.29 3.23 -9.30
CA PHE A 11 -7.23 3.48 -8.34
C PHE A 11 -7.82 4.28 -7.19
N PHE A 12 -7.54 3.87 -5.96
CA PHE A 12 -8.12 4.51 -4.78
C PHE A 12 -7.13 4.56 -3.62
N GLN A 13 -7.30 5.56 -2.77
CA GLN A 13 -6.53 5.73 -1.54
C GLN A 13 -7.46 5.75 -0.33
N TYR A 14 -6.93 5.42 0.85
CA TYR A 14 -7.67 5.51 2.10
C TYR A 14 -6.76 5.58 3.33
N PHE A 15 -7.29 6.19 4.41
CA PHE A 15 -6.74 6.00 5.74
C PHE A 15 -7.35 4.76 6.40
N GLY A 16 -6.51 3.79 6.76
CA GLY A 16 -6.94 2.48 7.26
C GLY A 16 -7.39 2.44 8.71
N THR A 17 -7.07 3.47 9.49
CA THR A 17 -7.21 3.55 10.96
C THR A 17 -8.54 3.03 11.50
N LYS A 18 -9.65 3.34 10.82
CA LYS A 18 -11.01 3.02 11.28
C LYS A 18 -11.61 1.76 10.65
N TYR A 19 -10.87 1.06 9.79
CA TYR A 19 -11.37 -0.07 9.03
C TYR A 19 -10.76 -1.39 9.50
N SER A 20 -11.54 -2.46 9.47
CA SER A 20 -11.09 -3.84 9.77
C SER A 20 -10.29 -4.47 8.62
N GLY A 21 -9.70 -3.64 7.77
CA GLY A 21 -8.97 -4.02 6.56
C GLY A 21 -9.68 -3.58 5.29
N VAL A 22 -9.10 -3.93 4.15
CA VAL A 22 -9.67 -3.51 2.85
C VAL A 22 -10.84 -4.38 2.41
N MET A 23 -10.85 -5.66 2.79
CA MET A 23 -11.84 -6.64 2.32
C MET A 23 -13.20 -6.41 2.95
N GLU A 24 -14.26 -6.82 2.24
CA GLU A 24 -15.63 -6.82 2.74
C GLU A 24 -15.73 -7.59 4.06
N THR A 25 -16.33 -6.98 5.08
CA THR A 25 -16.74 -7.66 6.32
C THR A 25 -18.22 -7.97 6.28
N SER A 26 -18.62 -9.08 6.91
CA SER A 26 -20.04 -9.47 7.02
C SER A 26 -20.72 -8.71 8.17
N ALA A 27 -22.05 -8.64 8.14
CA ALA A 27 -22.85 -7.92 9.15
C ALA A 27 -22.64 -8.45 10.59
N ASN A 28 -22.15 -9.68 10.75
CA ASN A 28 -21.90 -10.32 12.04
C ASN A 28 -20.47 -10.09 12.57
N GLN A 29 -19.61 -9.42 11.79
CA GLN A 29 -18.24 -9.10 12.19
C GLN A 29 -18.17 -7.69 12.78
N SER A 30 -17.33 -7.52 13.81
CA SER A 30 -17.06 -6.19 14.37
C SER A 30 -16.21 -5.36 13.40
N GLY A 31 -16.72 -4.18 13.04
CA GLY A 31 -16.05 -3.21 12.18
C GLY A 31 -16.35 -3.37 10.68
N ILE A 32 -16.00 -2.34 9.92
CA ILE A 32 -16.33 -2.21 8.50
C ILE A 32 -15.07 -2.27 7.64
N GLY A 33 -15.14 -2.97 6.51
CA GLY A 33 -14.09 -2.98 5.50
C GLY A 33 -14.18 -1.80 4.54
N VAL A 34 -13.05 -1.42 3.93
CA VAL A 34 -13.03 -0.38 2.88
C VAL A 34 -13.90 -0.78 1.68
N GLN A 35 -13.92 -2.07 1.32
CA GLN A 35 -14.76 -2.60 0.25
C GLN A 35 -16.25 -2.35 0.50
N ASN A 36 -16.74 -2.49 1.73
CA ASN A 36 -18.14 -2.21 2.06
C ASN A 36 -18.51 -0.74 1.74
N CYS A 37 -17.62 0.21 2.06
CA CYS A 37 -17.83 1.63 1.76
C CYS A 37 -17.80 1.90 0.25
N LEU A 38 -16.85 1.30 -0.48
CA LEU A 38 -16.75 1.42 -1.94
C LEU A 38 -18.00 0.88 -2.63
N GLU A 39 -18.46 -0.30 -2.23
CA GLU A 39 -19.66 -0.93 -2.79
C GLU A 39 -20.91 -0.11 -2.46
N LYS A 40 -21.07 0.36 -1.22
CA LYS A 40 -22.17 1.26 -0.84
C LYS A 40 -22.19 2.54 -1.68
N ALA A 41 -21.03 3.16 -1.90
CA ALA A 41 -20.92 4.34 -2.76
C ALA A 41 -21.30 4.03 -4.21
N ALA A 42 -20.89 2.86 -4.72
CA ALA A 42 -21.21 2.42 -6.08
C ALA A 42 -22.69 2.08 -6.28
N GLN A 43 -23.38 1.54 -5.26
CA GLN A 43 -24.83 1.31 -5.35
C GLN A 43 -25.62 2.62 -5.54
N ASN A 44 -25.13 3.74 -5.00
CA ASN A 44 -25.74 5.04 -5.18
C ASN A 44 -25.63 5.58 -6.62
N LEU A 45 -24.80 4.96 -7.48
CA LEU A 45 -24.77 5.23 -8.92
C LEU A 45 -25.99 4.63 -9.66
N LYS A 46 -26.87 3.93 -8.95
CA LYS A 46 -28.09 3.28 -9.44
C LYS A 46 -27.80 2.29 -10.59
N PRO A 47 -26.92 1.30 -10.37
CA PRO A 47 -26.71 0.24 -11.34
C PRO A 47 -27.95 -0.66 -11.47
N VAL A 48 -28.03 -1.41 -12.58
CA VAL A 48 -29.09 -2.40 -12.81
C VAL A 48 -28.89 -3.63 -11.92
N VAL A 49 -27.63 -3.99 -11.68
CA VAL A 49 -27.23 -5.13 -10.83
C VAL A 49 -26.29 -4.64 -9.73
N PRO A 50 -26.26 -5.30 -8.56
CA PRO A 50 -25.33 -4.94 -7.50
C PRO A 50 -23.87 -4.94 -7.96
N ILE A 51 -23.17 -3.83 -7.74
CA ILE A 51 -21.74 -3.70 -8.04
C ILE A 51 -20.91 -4.38 -6.96
N LYS A 52 -19.93 -5.19 -7.38
CA LYS A 52 -18.89 -5.77 -6.52
C LYS A 52 -17.51 -5.26 -6.91
N PHE A 53 -16.67 -5.02 -5.90
CA PHE A 53 -15.29 -4.59 -6.10
C PHE A 53 -14.32 -5.77 -5.93
N HIS A 54 -13.52 -6.02 -6.96
CA HIS A 54 -12.47 -7.03 -6.93
C HIS A 54 -11.12 -6.34 -6.70
N ILE A 55 -10.73 -6.23 -5.43
CA ILE A 55 -9.52 -5.54 -4.99
C ILE A 55 -8.26 -6.34 -5.34
N SER A 56 -7.24 -5.63 -5.83
CA SER A 56 -5.97 -6.21 -6.25
C SER A 56 -5.11 -6.72 -5.09
N SER A 57 -5.12 -6.01 -3.96
CA SER A 57 -4.25 -6.27 -2.82
C SER A 57 -5.00 -6.14 -1.51
N ARG A 58 -5.01 -7.23 -0.73
CA ARG A 58 -5.56 -7.25 0.62
C ARG A 58 -4.69 -6.39 1.55
N THR A 59 -5.32 -5.65 2.45
CA THR A 59 -4.65 -5.01 3.58
C THR A 59 -5.35 -5.38 4.87
N ASP A 60 -4.56 -5.52 5.94
CA ASP A 60 -5.06 -5.79 7.28
C ASP A 60 -5.74 -4.56 7.89
N SER A 61 -6.38 -4.76 9.04
CA SER A 61 -6.93 -3.68 9.87
C SER A 61 -5.88 -2.60 10.19
N GLY A 62 -6.30 -1.33 10.14
CA GLY A 62 -5.44 -0.18 10.45
C GLY A 62 -4.44 0.18 9.36
N VAL A 63 -4.39 -0.54 8.25
CA VAL A 63 -3.43 -0.33 7.18
C VAL A 63 -3.93 0.68 6.17
N HIS A 64 -3.13 1.71 5.87
CA HIS A 64 -3.45 2.71 4.86
C HIS A 64 -3.14 2.22 3.46
N ALA A 65 -3.66 2.90 2.44
CA ALA A 65 -3.15 2.79 1.08
C ALA A 65 -3.17 4.17 0.42
N LEU A 66 -2.05 4.64 -0.12
CA LEU A 66 -2.08 5.86 -0.96
C LEU A 66 -2.38 5.53 -2.43
N CYS A 67 -2.37 4.25 -2.82
CA CYS A 67 -2.86 3.80 -4.12
C CYS A 67 -3.07 2.28 -4.11
N ASN A 68 -4.28 1.81 -3.86
CA ASN A 68 -4.72 0.45 -4.13
C ASN A 68 -5.54 0.45 -5.42
N THR A 69 -5.74 -0.73 -6.01
CA THR A 69 -6.54 -0.87 -7.22
C THR A 69 -7.60 -1.93 -7.08
N ALA A 70 -8.71 -1.74 -7.78
CA ALA A 70 -9.79 -2.72 -7.88
C ALA A 70 -10.39 -2.66 -9.28
N HIS A 71 -11.03 -3.74 -9.72
CA HIS A 71 -11.94 -3.65 -10.85
C HIS A 71 -13.38 -3.88 -10.41
N LEU A 72 -14.30 -3.33 -11.17
CA LEU A 72 -15.75 -3.44 -10.98
C LEU A 72 -16.47 -3.43 -12.32
N ASP A 73 -17.61 -4.10 -12.37
CA ASP A 73 -18.50 -4.10 -13.51
C ASP A 73 -19.73 -3.24 -13.21
N ILE A 74 -20.06 -2.34 -14.14
CA ILE A 74 -21.21 -1.44 -13.99
C ILE A 74 -22.14 -1.63 -15.18
N GLN A 75 -23.37 -2.03 -14.88
CA GLN A 75 -24.47 -2.03 -15.84
C GLN A 75 -25.41 -0.87 -15.53
N ARG A 76 -25.61 0.03 -16.49
CA ARG A 76 -26.53 1.18 -16.35
C ARG A 76 -27.90 0.84 -16.93
N ALA A 77 -28.90 1.61 -16.51
CA ALA A 77 -30.27 1.48 -17.02
C ALA A 77 -30.32 1.60 -18.56
N PRO A 78 -31.29 0.94 -19.22
CA PRO A 78 -31.46 1.04 -20.67
C PRO A 78 -31.47 2.48 -21.18
N GLY A 79 -30.80 2.73 -22.32
CA GLY A 79 -30.67 4.06 -22.91
C GLY A 79 -29.59 4.95 -22.28
N LYS A 80 -28.93 4.53 -21.19
CA LYS A 80 -27.78 5.27 -20.63
C LYS A 80 -26.46 4.71 -21.15
N PRO A 81 -25.58 5.51 -21.74
CA PRO A 81 -24.25 5.05 -22.15
C PRO A 81 -23.42 4.68 -20.93
N ALA A 82 -22.39 3.86 -21.09
CA ALA A 82 -21.44 3.59 -20.02
C ALA A 82 -20.84 4.91 -19.47
N PHE A 83 -20.50 4.96 -18.19
CA PHE A 83 -19.91 6.16 -17.59
C PHE A 83 -18.61 6.55 -18.30
N GLN A 84 -18.42 7.84 -18.53
CA GLN A 84 -17.06 8.33 -18.79
C GLN A 84 -16.24 8.22 -17.50
N GLU A 85 -14.94 7.98 -17.61
CA GLU A 85 -14.04 7.76 -16.47
C GLU A 85 -14.13 8.90 -15.43
N ARG A 86 -14.13 10.15 -15.91
CA ARG A 86 -14.25 11.34 -15.05
C ARG A 86 -15.59 11.42 -14.32
N GLU A 87 -16.68 11.00 -14.96
CA GLU A 87 -18.01 10.97 -14.35
C GLU A 87 -18.08 9.90 -13.27
N LEU A 88 -17.53 8.71 -13.54
CA LEU A 88 -17.46 7.63 -12.56
C LEU A 88 -16.66 8.06 -11.31
N ILE A 89 -15.49 8.67 -11.51
CA ILE A 89 -14.66 9.19 -10.41
C ILE A 89 -15.45 10.23 -9.59
N ARG A 90 -16.12 11.19 -10.25
CA ARG A 90 -16.92 12.22 -9.56
C ARG A 90 -18.07 11.60 -8.77
N GLY A 91 -18.81 10.67 -9.37
CA GLY A 91 -19.93 9.99 -8.73
C GLY A 91 -19.50 9.19 -7.50
N LEU A 92 -18.48 8.34 -7.63
CA LEU A 92 -17.95 7.57 -6.50
C LEU A 92 -17.42 8.49 -5.39
N ASN A 93 -16.61 9.49 -5.72
CA ASN A 93 -16.08 10.44 -4.72
C ASN A 93 -17.17 11.28 -4.06
N HIS A 94 -18.27 11.59 -4.77
CA HIS A 94 -19.41 12.27 -4.16
C HIS A 94 -20.03 11.44 -3.03
N HIS A 95 -20.21 10.14 -3.25
CA HIS A 95 -20.79 9.22 -2.27
C HIS A 95 -19.79 8.73 -1.21
N LEU A 96 -18.49 8.95 -1.41
CA LEU A 96 -17.43 8.65 -0.44
C LEU A 96 -17.04 9.84 0.45
N LYS A 97 -17.69 11.01 0.33
CA LYS A 97 -17.30 12.24 1.06
C LYS A 97 -17.23 12.09 2.59
N SER A 98 -18.05 11.22 3.19
CA SER A 98 -18.04 10.95 4.63
C SER A 98 -16.93 9.98 5.06
N GLU A 99 -16.24 9.39 4.10
CA GLU A 99 -15.19 8.41 4.31
C GLU A 99 -13.82 9.02 3.98
N PRO A 100 -12.76 8.68 4.73
CA PRO A 100 -11.38 8.96 4.35
C PRO A 100 -10.92 8.01 3.22
N ILE A 101 -11.72 7.90 2.16
CA ILE A 101 -11.48 7.09 0.96
C ILE A 101 -11.66 7.99 -0.26
N ARG A 102 -10.76 7.89 -1.24
CA ARG A 102 -10.86 8.66 -2.48
C ARG A 102 -10.48 7.83 -3.69
N ILE A 103 -11.33 7.86 -4.72
CA ILE A 103 -11.00 7.40 -6.07
C ILE A 103 -10.08 8.43 -6.72
N LEU A 104 -8.91 7.99 -7.16
CA LEU A 104 -7.88 8.81 -7.79
C LEU A 104 -8.07 8.87 -9.30
N SER A 105 -8.31 7.71 -9.91
CA SER A 105 -8.48 7.56 -11.35
C SER A 105 -9.30 6.30 -11.66
N ALA A 106 -9.84 6.25 -12.87
CA ALA A 106 -10.60 5.13 -13.40
C ALA A 106 -10.26 4.95 -14.87
N TYR A 107 -10.22 3.71 -15.34
CA TYR A 107 -9.99 3.37 -16.73
C TYR A 107 -10.98 2.31 -17.17
N ARG A 108 -11.57 2.48 -18.35
CA ARG A 108 -12.34 1.38 -18.95
C ARG A 108 -11.39 0.28 -19.41
N VAL A 109 -11.70 -0.96 -19.07
CA VAL A 109 -10.88 -2.13 -19.40
C VAL A 109 -11.73 -3.22 -20.03
N THR A 110 -11.07 -4.21 -20.61
CA THR A 110 -11.72 -5.38 -21.21
C THR A 110 -12.37 -6.25 -20.13
N SER A 111 -13.37 -7.06 -20.52
CA SER A 111 -14.14 -7.91 -19.60
C SER A 111 -13.36 -9.08 -19.01
N ASP A 112 -12.19 -9.40 -19.56
CA ASP A 112 -11.24 -10.41 -19.07
C ASP A 112 -10.22 -9.84 -18.07
N PHE A 113 -10.10 -8.52 -17.95
CA PHE A 113 -9.16 -7.88 -17.03
C PHE A 113 -9.49 -8.21 -15.56
N HIS A 114 -8.48 -8.61 -14.78
CA HIS A 114 -8.65 -8.89 -13.35
C HIS A 114 -7.56 -8.22 -12.50
N ALA A 115 -7.94 -7.18 -11.75
CA ALA A 115 -7.01 -6.31 -10.99
C ALA A 115 -5.98 -7.05 -10.12
N ARG A 116 -6.33 -8.19 -9.50
CA ARG A 116 -5.38 -9.00 -8.72
C ARG A 116 -4.34 -9.72 -9.57
N PHE A 117 -4.75 -10.33 -10.68
CA PHE A 117 -3.92 -11.23 -11.49
C PHE A 117 -3.14 -10.47 -12.55
N SER A 118 -3.68 -9.36 -13.05
CA SER A 118 -3.01 -8.44 -13.96
C SER A 118 -1.98 -7.51 -13.29
N ALA A 119 -1.85 -7.58 -11.96
CA ALA A 119 -0.89 -6.77 -11.21
C ALA A 119 0.55 -7.25 -11.45
N LEU A 120 1.42 -6.36 -11.94
CA LEU A 120 2.84 -6.66 -12.16
C LEU A 120 3.64 -6.71 -10.86
N SER A 121 3.37 -5.77 -9.95
CA SER A 121 4.01 -5.73 -8.64
C SER A 121 3.17 -4.95 -7.63
N ARG A 122 3.53 -5.15 -6.37
CA ARG A 122 2.99 -4.48 -5.19
C ARG A 122 4.17 -3.92 -4.43
N THR A 123 4.03 -2.70 -3.96
CA THR A 123 5.00 -2.01 -3.13
C THR A 123 4.38 -1.78 -1.76
N TYR A 124 5.17 -1.99 -0.73
CA TYR A 124 4.84 -1.67 0.64
C TYR A 124 5.87 -0.68 1.15
N ILE A 125 5.41 0.33 1.87
CA ILE A 125 6.26 1.30 2.55
C ILE A 125 5.96 1.20 4.03
N TYR A 126 7.00 1.25 4.84
CA TYR A 126 6.92 1.47 6.27
C TYR A 126 7.64 2.75 6.59
N ARG A 127 6.93 3.68 7.22
CA ARG A 127 7.52 4.91 7.73
C ARG A 127 7.93 4.67 9.18
N LEU A 128 9.19 4.93 9.47
CA LEU A 128 9.77 4.90 10.80
C LEU A 128 10.01 6.33 11.27
N LEU A 129 9.87 6.54 12.57
CA LEU A 129 10.23 7.76 13.25
C LEU A 129 11.24 7.43 14.34
N LEU A 130 12.47 7.93 14.19
CA LEU A 130 13.53 7.84 15.19
C LEU A 130 13.66 9.19 15.93
N GLY A 131 14.38 9.20 17.04
CA GLY A 131 14.57 10.38 17.89
C GLY A 131 13.47 10.59 18.94
N CYS A 132 12.45 9.74 19.00
CA CYS A 132 11.43 9.75 20.05
C CYS A 132 11.53 8.50 20.94
N ALA A 133 11.82 8.70 22.23
CA ALA A 133 11.97 7.60 23.18
C ALA A 133 10.61 7.03 23.63
N ARG A 134 9.56 7.86 23.59
CA ARG A 134 8.22 7.53 24.06
C ARG A 134 7.16 7.82 23.00
N TRP A 135 6.11 7.01 22.99
CA TRP A 135 4.97 7.21 22.09
C TRP A 135 4.29 8.58 22.22
N SER A 136 4.29 9.15 23.43
CA SER A 136 3.75 10.49 23.69
C SER A 136 4.49 11.62 22.97
N GLU A 137 5.72 11.40 22.52
CA GLU A 137 6.56 12.39 21.84
C GLU A 137 6.31 12.43 20.32
N VAL A 138 5.69 11.38 19.77
CA VAL A 138 5.35 11.27 18.36
C VAL A 138 4.40 12.41 17.96
N PRO A 139 4.72 13.20 16.92
CA PRO A 139 3.86 14.26 16.44
C PRO A 139 2.44 13.76 16.16
N VAL A 140 1.43 14.51 16.60
CA VAL A 140 0.01 14.13 16.47
C VAL A 140 -0.36 13.85 15.00
N PHE A 141 0.20 14.60 14.04
CA PHE A 141 -0.02 14.43 12.61
C PHE A 141 0.60 13.15 12.02
N GLU A 142 1.56 12.54 12.73
CA GLU A 142 2.32 11.38 12.26
C GLU A 142 1.97 10.10 13.02
N ARG A 143 1.19 10.23 14.11
CA ARG A 143 0.83 9.14 15.03
C ARG A 143 0.20 7.93 14.34
N ASP A 144 -0.61 8.14 13.33
CA ASP A 144 -1.25 7.05 12.58
C ASP A 144 -0.51 6.71 11.27
N LEU A 145 0.64 7.33 10.99
CA LEU A 145 1.32 7.23 9.70
C LEU A 145 2.75 6.72 9.76
N CYS A 146 3.30 6.58 10.96
CA CYS A 146 4.64 6.05 11.19
C CYS A 146 4.64 5.12 12.40
N TRP A 147 5.70 4.31 12.48
CA TRP A 147 6.02 3.54 13.66
C TRP A 147 7.25 4.13 14.35
N ALA A 148 7.11 4.40 15.64
CA ALA A 148 8.21 4.84 16.50
C ALA A 148 8.69 3.66 17.36
N PRO A 149 9.96 3.23 17.24
CA PRO A 149 10.51 2.17 18.06
C PRO A 149 10.65 2.63 19.52
N PRO A 150 10.33 1.78 20.50
CA PRO A 150 10.66 2.06 21.90
C PRO A 150 12.16 2.34 22.05
N GLY A 151 12.50 3.39 22.80
CA GLY A 151 13.89 3.82 22.98
C GLY A 151 14.39 4.80 21.91
N GLY A 152 13.72 4.91 20.76
CA GLY A 152 13.93 6.00 19.79
C GLY A 152 15.10 5.87 18.83
N TYR A 153 15.86 4.78 18.86
CA TYR A 153 16.95 4.51 17.92
C TYR A 153 16.76 3.17 17.21
N LEU A 154 17.43 2.96 16.08
CA LEU A 154 17.57 1.71 15.33
C LEU A 154 18.95 1.67 14.68
N ASP A 155 19.57 0.48 14.60
CA ASP A 155 20.80 0.31 13.82
C ASP A 155 20.45 0.27 12.32
N VAL A 156 20.29 1.45 11.73
CA VAL A 156 19.90 1.59 10.33
C VAL A 156 20.90 0.95 9.36
N PRO A 157 22.23 1.10 9.53
CA PRO A 157 23.19 0.35 8.71
C PRO A 157 22.96 -1.17 8.74
N ALA A 158 22.78 -1.76 9.93
CA ALA A 158 22.52 -3.20 10.02
C ALA A 158 21.16 -3.60 9.42
N MET A 159 20.14 -2.74 9.51
CA MET A 159 18.87 -2.94 8.81
C MET A 159 19.04 -2.91 7.29
N GLN A 160 19.83 -1.98 6.76
CA GLN A 160 20.14 -1.90 5.33
C GLN A 160 20.87 -3.16 4.85
N ASP A 161 21.83 -3.65 5.64
CA ASP A 161 22.54 -4.89 5.39
C ASP A 161 21.58 -6.08 5.35
N ALA A 162 20.72 -6.22 6.36
CA ALA A 162 19.70 -7.25 6.42
C ALA A 162 18.72 -7.19 5.23
N ALA A 163 18.32 -5.99 4.80
CA ALA A 163 17.40 -5.80 3.67
C ALA A 163 17.99 -6.34 2.35
N ARG A 164 19.31 -6.24 2.15
CA ARG A 164 19.98 -6.76 0.96
C ARG A 164 19.81 -8.28 0.80
N PHE A 165 19.78 -9.02 1.90
CA PHE A 165 19.56 -10.48 1.86
C PHE A 165 18.14 -10.89 1.46
N LEU A 166 17.16 -9.99 1.58
CA LEU A 166 15.79 -10.27 1.19
C LEU A 166 15.59 -10.22 -0.33
N LEU A 167 16.50 -9.57 -1.07
CA LEU A 167 16.42 -9.43 -2.53
C LEU A 167 16.56 -10.78 -3.24
N GLY A 168 15.83 -10.95 -4.33
CA GLY A 168 15.84 -12.19 -5.10
C GLY A 168 14.75 -13.17 -4.67
N THR A 169 14.90 -14.42 -5.09
CA THR A 169 13.90 -15.48 -4.91
C THR A 169 14.24 -16.36 -3.73
N HIS A 170 13.36 -16.40 -2.74
CA HIS A 170 13.57 -17.13 -1.49
C HIS A 170 12.32 -17.89 -1.08
N ASP A 171 12.53 -18.95 -0.29
CA ASP A 171 11.45 -19.61 0.43
C ASP A 171 11.10 -18.83 1.70
N PHE A 172 9.90 -18.24 1.73
CA PHE A 172 9.40 -17.49 2.88
C PHE A 172 8.49 -18.32 3.79
N SER A 173 8.65 -19.65 3.83
CA SER A 173 7.85 -20.56 4.67
C SER A 173 7.87 -20.19 6.15
N THR A 174 9.02 -19.73 6.66
CA THR A 174 9.20 -19.25 8.05
C THR A 174 8.31 -18.05 8.39
N PHE A 175 7.79 -17.35 7.38
CA PHE A 175 6.91 -16.19 7.52
C PHE A 175 5.43 -16.51 7.34
N ARG A 176 5.06 -17.78 7.10
CA ARG A 176 3.66 -18.17 7.01
C ARG A 176 3.00 -18.08 8.37
N SER A 177 1.84 -17.41 8.42
CA SER A 177 0.93 -17.59 9.55
C SER A 177 0.42 -19.02 9.57
N LEU A 178 0.36 -19.64 10.75
CA LEU A 178 -0.24 -20.97 10.99
C LEU A 178 -1.69 -21.05 10.46
N ASN A 179 -2.40 -19.91 10.41
CA ASN A 179 -3.78 -19.81 9.94
C ASN A 179 -3.89 -19.46 8.45
N SER A 180 -2.93 -19.81 7.60
CA SER A 180 -3.04 -19.53 6.17
C SER A 180 -4.17 -20.38 5.55
N GLU A 181 -5.30 -19.74 5.21
CA GLU A 181 -6.51 -20.34 4.60
C GLU A 181 -6.27 -21.09 3.27
N THR A 182 -5.03 -21.10 2.75
CA THR A 182 -4.68 -21.78 1.50
C THR A 182 -3.35 -22.54 1.67
N PRO A 183 -3.39 -23.83 2.03
CA PRO A 183 -2.18 -24.66 2.16
C PRO A 183 -1.35 -24.73 0.86
N PHE A 184 -1.98 -24.49 -0.30
CA PHE A 184 -1.43 -24.73 -1.65
C PHE A 184 -0.71 -23.55 -2.33
N GLN A 185 -0.58 -22.39 -1.70
CA GLN A 185 0.22 -21.30 -2.31
C GLN A 185 1.70 -21.52 -2.01
N SER A 186 2.51 -21.67 -3.07
CA SER A 186 3.97 -21.77 -2.95
C SER A 186 4.50 -20.66 -2.03
N PRO A 187 5.37 -20.96 -1.05
CA PRO A 187 5.97 -19.98 -0.15
C PRO A 187 7.09 -19.18 -0.82
N ILE A 188 7.50 -19.60 -2.02
CA ILE A 188 8.60 -18.98 -2.77
C ILE A 188 8.15 -17.64 -3.33
N ARG A 189 8.86 -16.57 -3.00
CA ARG A 189 8.57 -15.22 -3.50
C ARG A 189 9.85 -14.55 -3.97
N THR A 190 9.71 -13.63 -4.92
CA THR A 190 10.82 -12.84 -5.45
C THR A 190 10.68 -11.39 -5.03
N ILE A 191 11.56 -10.93 -4.15
CA ILE A 191 11.63 -9.51 -3.77
C ILE A 191 12.47 -8.76 -4.80
N LEU A 192 11.83 -7.80 -5.46
CA LEU A 192 12.38 -6.96 -6.53
C LEU A 192 13.01 -5.66 -5.99
N GLN A 193 12.69 -5.29 -4.76
CA GLN A 193 13.21 -4.10 -4.07
C GLN A 193 13.07 -4.30 -2.57
N ALA A 194 14.12 -3.96 -1.82
CA ALA A 194 14.18 -3.93 -0.38
C ALA A 194 15.16 -2.81 -0.01
N GLU A 195 14.64 -1.61 0.23
CA GLU A 195 15.43 -0.40 0.45
C GLU A 195 15.06 0.23 1.77
N ILE A 196 16.04 0.79 2.46
CA ILE A 196 15.86 1.56 3.69
C ILE A 196 16.59 2.88 3.50
N GLN A 197 15.85 3.98 3.52
CA GLN A 197 16.38 5.30 3.18
C GLN A 197 15.81 6.39 4.09
N PRO A 198 16.53 7.50 4.29
CA PRO A 198 15.95 8.67 4.93
C PRO A 198 14.70 9.14 4.16
N SER A 199 13.74 9.66 4.89
CA SER A 199 12.53 10.27 4.35
C SER A 199 12.30 11.62 5.04
N SER A 200 11.60 12.52 4.36
CA SER A 200 11.25 13.83 4.90
C SER A 200 9.74 13.89 5.11
N GLY A 201 9.31 14.31 6.29
CA GLY A 201 7.90 14.56 6.57
C GLY A 201 7.40 15.86 5.91
N PHE A 202 6.08 16.06 5.88
CA PHE A 202 5.46 17.31 5.39
C PHE A 202 5.93 18.55 6.17
N LEU A 203 6.37 18.36 7.41
CA LEU A 203 6.90 19.40 8.30
C LEU A 203 8.36 19.13 8.65
N ALA A 204 9.16 18.73 7.65
CA ALA A 204 10.56 18.30 7.83
C ALA A 204 11.36 19.24 8.74
N HIS A 205 11.38 20.55 8.45
CA HIS A 205 12.09 21.54 9.28
C HIS A 205 11.65 21.57 10.75
N HIS A 206 10.36 21.39 11.04
CA HIS A 206 9.86 21.35 12.42
C HIS A 206 10.18 20.03 13.13
N TYR A 207 10.35 18.94 12.39
CA TYR A 207 10.72 17.65 12.95
C TYR A 207 12.23 17.55 13.17
N GLU A 208 13.02 18.04 12.22
CA GLU A 208 14.48 18.13 12.32
C GLU A 208 14.91 18.98 13.54
N SER A 209 14.26 20.12 13.78
CA SER A 209 14.57 20.95 14.96
C SER A 209 14.25 20.28 16.30
N ARG A 210 13.42 19.22 16.28
CA ARG A 210 13.10 18.39 17.44
C ARG A 210 13.99 17.14 17.53
N GLY A 211 14.96 16.97 16.64
CA GLY A 211 15.81 15.79 16.55
C GLY A 211 15.06 14.54 16.08
N LEU A 212 13.93 14.70 15.37
CA LEU A 212 13.14 13.60 14.85
C LEU A 212 13.58 13.24 13.42
N GLU A 213 13.87 11.97 13.19
CA GLU A 213 14.33 11.47 11.90
C GLU A 213 13.32 10.50 11.30
N PHE A 214 12.93 10.74 10.05
CA PHE A 214 12.05 9.82 9.34
C PHE A 214 12.84 8.91 8.42
N TRP A 215 12.47 7.64 8.41
CA TRP A 215 13.03 6.63 7.53
C TRP A 215 11.92 5.87 6.82
N GLU A 216 12.17 5.42 5.61
CA GLU A 216 11.25 4.60 4.82
C GLU A 216 11.88 3.26 4.47
N LEU A 217 11.16 2.18 4.79
CA LEU A 217 11.46 0.83 4.33
C LEU A 217 10.53 0.52 3.18
N LYS A 218 11.08 0.27 2.00
CA LYS A 218 10.34 0.01 0.77
C LYS A 218 10.59 -1.41 0.30
N PHE A 219 9.51 -2.19 0.19
CA PHE A 219 9.53 -3.55 -0.32
C PHE A 219 8.67 -3.69 -1.56
N ARG A 220 9.22 -4.23 -2.65
CA ARG A 220 8.47 -4.46 -3.90
C ARG A 220 8.58 -5.91 -4.32
N SER A 221 7.46 -6.52 -4.68
CA SER A 221 7.39 -7.90 -5.20
C SER A 221 6.17 -8.07 -6.08
N LYS A 222 6.14 -9.11 -6.93
CA LYS A 222 4.92 -9.52 -7.62
C LYS A 222 3.81 -9.88 -6.63
N SER A 223 4.15 -10.56 -5.55
CA SER A 223 3.24 -10.99 -4.49
C SER A 223 3.96 -11.15 -3.15
N PHE A 224 3.18 -11.11 -2.07
CA PHE A 224 3.68 -11.34 -0.71
C PHE A 224 2.79 -12.39 -0.03
N LEU A 225 3.35 -13.18 0.88
CA LEU A 225 2.58 -14.02 1.79
C LEU A 225 1.88 -13.15 2.83
N TYR A 226 0.83 -13.72 3.44
CA TYR A 226 0.13 -13.06 4.54
C TYR A 226 1.12 -12.72 5.66
N ARG A 227 1.19 -11.44 6.05
CA ARG A 227 2.13 -10.87 7.04
C ARG A 227 3.63 -10.97 6.73
N GLN A 228 4.05 -11.42 5.54
CA GLN A 228 5.47 -11.53 5.18
C GLN A 228 6.25 -10.23 5.45
N VAL A 229 5.73 -9.11 4.95
CA VAL A 229 6.42 -7.82 5.04
C VAL A 229 6.42 -7.26 6.47
N LEU A 230 5.37 -7.57 7.25
CA LEU A 230 5.31 -7.24 8.67
C LEU A 230 6.47 -7.90 9.40
N PHE A 231 6.69 -9.20 9.20
CA PHE A 231 7.82 -9.89 9.82
C PHE A 231 9.16 -9.35 9.34
N SER A 232 9.36 -9.08 8.05
CA SER A 232 10.60 -8.47 7.56
C SER A 232 10.94 -7.15 8.27
N SER A 233 9.94 -6.31 8.54
CA SER A 233 10.13 -5.07 9.33
C SER A 233 10.43 -5.32 10.82
N VAL A 234 9.83 -6.36 11.41
CA VAL A 234 10.10 -6.75 12.81
C VAL A 234 11.51 -7.30 12.98
N PHE A 235 12.00 -8.08 12.02
CA PHE A 235 13.39 -8.55 12.00
C PHE A 235 14.36 -7.38 11.94
N ALA A 236 14.12 -6.41 11.05
CA ALA A 236 14.93 -5.19 10.98
C ALA A 236 14.95 -4.43 12.32
N SER A 237 13.82 -4.37 13.04
CA SER A 237 13.74 -3.66 14.33
C SER A 237 14.35 -4.39 15.54
N ASN A 238 14.45 -5.73 15.51
CA ASN A 238 15.01 -6.50 16.63
C ASN A 238 16.54 -6.63 16.59
N ILE A 239 17.19 -6.00 15.60
CA ILE A 239 18.66 -5.98 15.45
C ILE A 239 19.37 -5.31 16.64
N HIS A 240 18.66 -4.57 17.50
CA HIS A 240 19.18 -4.03 18.76
C HIS A 240 19.63 -5.07 19.78
N ARG A 241 19.18 -6.32 19.67
CA ARG A 241 19.70 -7.41 20.49
C ARG A 241 20.47 -8.37 19.61
N ILE A 242 21.79 -8.24 19.73
CA ILE A 242 22.86 -9.20 19.43
C ILE A 242 23.46 -9.05 18.02
N THR A 243 24.76 -8.87 18.07
CA THR A 243 25.86 -8.93 17.08
C THR A 243 25.86 -10.16 16.13
N LEU A 244 24.74 -10.89 15.98
CA LEU A 244 24.62 -12.16 15.25
C LEU A 244 23.48 -12.18 14.21
N ALA A 245 22.76 -11.08 13.99
CA ALA A 245 21.51 -11.08 13.19
C ALA A 245 21.71 -11.29 11.67
N VAL A 246 22.82 -10.83 11.09
CA VAL A 246 23.08 -10.97 9.64
C VAL A 246 23.35 -12.44 9.25
N PRO A 247 24.21 -13.20 9.96
CA PRO A 247 24.33 -14.65 9.77
C PRO A 247 23.03 -15.41 10.05
N TRP A 248 22.21 -14.95 11.00
CA TRP A 248 20.93 -15.58 11.35
C TRP A 248 19.83 -15.39 10.30
N LEU A 249 19.74 -14.20 9.69
CA LEU A 249 18.81 -13.96 8.58
C LEU A 249 19.22 -14.78 7.34
N PHE A 250 20.53 -14.85 7.06
CA PHE A 250 21.08 -15.75 6.04
C PHE A 250 20.77 -17.22 6.36
N PHE A 251 20.90 -17.66 7.61
CA PHE A 251 20.57 -19.01 8.05
C PHE A 251 19.09 -19.35 7.87
N LEU A 252 18.17 -18.46 8.26
CA LEU A 252 16.72 -18.62 8.11
C LEU A 252 16.27 -18.70 6.65
N VAL A 253 16.85 -17.86 5.80
CA VAL A 253 16.54 -17.83 4.36
C VAL A 253 17.17 -19.04 3.64
N SER A 254 18.36 -19.48 4.08
CA SER A 254 19.06 -20.63 3.45
C SER A 254 18.62 -22.00 4.00
N HIS A 255 18.00 -22.07 5.18
CA HIS A 255 17.62 -23.33 5.85
C HIS A 255 16.17 -23.30 6.36
N PRO A 256 15.16 -23.26 5.47
CA PRO A 256 13.75 -23.09 5.83
C PRO A 256 13.16 -24.24 6.68
N CYS A 257 13.79 -25.43 6.69
CA CYS A 257 13.31 -26.61 7.42
C CYS A 257 13.88 -26.79 8.84
N SER A 258 14.88 -26.00 9.26
CA SER A 258 15.70 -26.32 10.43
C SER A 258 15.34 -25.53 11.69
N VAL A 259 14.26 -24.75 11.69
CA VAL A 259 14.00 -23.76 12.75
C VAL A 259 12.73 -24.11 13.52
N PRO A 260 12.79 -24.24 14.87
CA PRO A 260 11.57 -24.36 15.67
C PRO A 260 10.71 -23.13 15.45
N VAL A 261 9.41 -23.37 15.24
CA VAL A 261 8.36 -22.36 15.06
C VAL A 261 8.59 -21.20 16.04
N LEU A 262 8.73 -19.98 15.51
CA LEU A 262 8.95 -18.74 16.26
C LEU A 262 7.79 -18.49 17.26
N SER A 263 7.80 -19.19 18.39
CA SER A 263 6.83 -19.05 19.47
C SER A 263 7.08 -17.83 20.36
N GLY A 264 8.20 -17.12 20.16
CA GLY A 264 8.61 -15.97 20.98
C GLY A 264 8.59 -14.60 20.29
N LEU A 265 8.60 -14.52 18.95
CA LEU A 265 8.50 -13.24 18.23
C LEU A 265 7.02 -12.85 18.10
N ARG A 266 6.50 -12.10 19.07
CA ARG A 266 5.21 -11.44 18.89
C ARG A 266 5.33 -10.48 17.70
N ALA A 267 4.55 -10.73 16.65
CA ALA A 267 4.24 -9.70 15.67
C ALA A 267 3.86 -8.45 16.46
N ILE A 268 4.50 -7.31 16.19
CA ILE A 268 4.28 -6.10 16.99
C ILE A 268 2.79 -5.75 16.85
N GLN A 269 2.01 -6.04 17.87
CA GLN A 269 0.60 -5.67 17.98
C GLN A 269 0.55 -4.63 19.08
N GLY A 270 0.78 -3.39 18.69
CA GLY A 270 0.67 -2.23 19.55
C GLY A 270 -0.26 -1.19 18.92
N PRO A 271 -0.93 -0.36 19.71
CA PRO A 271 -1.85 0.69 19.23
C PRO A 271 -1.20 1.73 18.29
N GLY A 272 0.13 1.70 18.13
CA GLY A 272 0.92 2.51 17.19
C GLY A 272 1.41 1.77 15.94
N LEU A 273 0.89 0.58 15.62
CA LEU A 273 1.20 -0.16 14.38
C LEU A 273 0.16 0.07 13.28
N ARG A 274 -0.20 1.33 13.06
CA ARG A 274 -1.01 1.72 11.89
C ARG A 274 -0.07 1.88 10.71
N GLN A 275 0.24 0.75 10.08
CA GLN A 275 1.21 0.69 9.01
C GLN A 275 0.68 1.45 7.80
N ALA A 276 1.30 2.58 7.47
CA ALA A 276 1.07 3.32 6.23
C ALA A 276 1.60 2.53 5.02
N ARG A 277 0.92 1.43 4.64
CA ARG A 277 1.33 0.57 3.53
C ARG A 277 1.03 1.24 2.18
N LEU A 278 2.05 1.74 1.50
CA LEU A 278 1.89 2.44 0.22
C LEU A 278 2.29 1.61 -1.03
N HIS A 279 1.29 1.40 -1.91
CA HIS A 279 1.31 1.38 -3.39
C HIS A 279 1.20 0.04 -4.13
N VAL A 280 0.07 -0.13 -4.81
CA VAL A 280 -0.12 -1.06 -5.93
C VAL A 280 -0.02 -0.27 -7.23
N ARG A 281 1.08 -0.43 -7.98
CA ARG A 281 1.13 0.02 -9.38
C ARG A 281 0.70 -1.15 -10.26
N CYS A 282 -0.58 -1.19 -10.60
CA CYS A 282 -1.03 -2.01 -11.72
C CYS A 282 -0.81 -1.21 -13.01
N LEU A 283 0.27 -1.51 -13.73
CA LEU A 283 0.31 -1.20 -15.17
C LEU A 283 -0.39 -2.38 -15.84
N PRO A 284 -1.64 -2.23 -16.33
CA PRO A 284 -2.20 -3.25 -17.21
C PRO A 284 -1.28 -3.36 -18.44
N GLN A 285 -1.12 -4.59 -18.95
CA GLN A 285 -0.47 -4.81 -20.23
C GLN A 285 -1.27 -4.03 -21.28
N GLN A 286 -0.72 -2.89 -21.74
CA GLN A 286 -1.33 -2.12 -22.82
C GLN A 286 -1.16 -2.93 -24.09
N ASN A 287 -2.24 -3.53 -24.59
CA ASN A 287 -2.34 -3.67 -26.04
C ASN A 287 -2.43 -2.24 -26.60
N GLN A 288 -1.49 -1.92 -27.48
CA GLN A 288 -1.33 -0.62 -28.09
C GLN A 288 -2.65 -0.18 -28.76
N ASN A 289 -3.31 0.84 -28.20
CA ASN A 289 -4.25 1.78 -28.87
C ASN A 289 -5.09 2.54 -27.83
N ILE A 290 -4.43 3.30 -26.94
CA ILE A 290 -5.11 4.31 -26.10
C ILE A 290 -4.55 5.68 -26.51
N SER A 291 -5.13 6.26 -27.56
CA SER A 291 -4.91 7.67 -27.93
C SER A 291 -5.92 8.55 -27.19
N GLY A 292 -5.52 9.09 -26.03
CA GLY A 292 -6.27 10.11 -25.29
C GLY A 292 -5.52 11.45 -25.29
N PRO A 293 -6.17 12.62 -25.43
CA PRO A 293 -5.49 13.90 -25.69
C PRO A 293 -4.65 14.48 -24.53
N CYS A 294 -4.66 13.88 -23.34
CA CYS A 294 -4.09 14.49 -22.13
C CYS A 294 -2.58 14.27 -21.90
N LEU A 295 -1.79 13.97 -22.94
CA LEU A 295 -0.32 13.87 -22.85
C LEU A 295 0.43 14.98 -23.64
N LYS A 296 -0.28 15.92 -24.27
CA LYS A 296 0.35 17.06 -24.96
C LYS A 296 0.36 18.29 -24.04
N GLY A 297 1.40 18.42 -23.21
CA GLY A 297 1.57 19.61 -22.37
C GLY A 297 2.82 19.68 -21.49
N ALA A 298 3.59 18.61 -21.34
CA ALA A 298 4.85 18.66 -20.60
C ALA A 298 5.97 19.17 -21.51
N LYS A 299 6.32 20.48 -21.41
CA LYS A 299 7.53 21.02 -22.03
C LYS A 299 8.76 20.51 -21.26
N SER A 300 9.72 19.96 -21.99
CA SER A 300 11.00 19.48 -21.45
C SER A 300 12.00 20.63 -21.29
N GLN A 301 12.67 20.71 -20.15
CA GLN A 301 13.99 21.35 -20.08
C GLN A 301 14.97 20.52 -19.24
N ASN A 302 16.09 20.24 -19.91
CA ASN A 302 17.41 19.70 -19.55
C ASN A 302 17.57 18.34 -18.84
N ARG A 303 18.46 17.55 -19.47
CA ARG A 303 18.76 16.13 -19.24
C ARG A 303 19.99 15.98 -18.37
N VAL A 304 19.87 15.22 -17.29
CA VAL A 304 20.94 14.35 -16.76
C VAL A 304 20.26 13.08 -16.22
N GLY A 305 20.66 11.89 -16.69
CA GLY A 305 20.37 10.63 -15.98
C GLY A 305 18.99 9.95 -16.17
N GLY A 306 18.32 10.08 -17.32
CA GLY A 306 17.47 9.00 -17.86
C GLY A 306 16.18 8.57 -17.14
N TRP A 307 15.71 9.22 -16.06
CA TRP A 307 14.42 8.91 -15.42
C TRP A 307 13.50 10.15 -15.34
N LYS A 308 12.26 10.04 -15.85
CA LYS A 308 11.22 11.08 -15.73
C LYS A 308 10.43 10.89 -14.43
N VAL A 309 10.60 11.82 -13.49
CA VAL A 309 9.74 11.99 -12.31
C VAL A 309 8.65 13.01 -12.68
N PHE A 310 7.38 12.65 -12.54
CA PHE A 310 6.28 13.62 -12.66
C PHE A 310 6.10 14.31 -11.30
N CYS A 311 6.72 15.48 -11.14
CA CYS A 311 6.38 16.41 -10.06
C CYS A 311 5.16 17.23 -10.48
N PHE A 312 4.14 17.31 -9.63
CA PHE A 312 3.10 18.32 -9.78
C PHE A 312 3.69 19.71 -9.44
N PRO A 313 3.35 20.78 -10.17
CA PRO A 313 3.88 22.11 -9.89
C PRO A 313 3.41 22.58 -8.50
N GLN A 314 4.34 23.16 -7.74
CA GLN A 314 4.01 23.90 -6.53
C GLN A 314 3.03 25.04 -6.87
N PRO A 315 2.04 25.35 -6.02
CA PRO A 315 1.31 26.60 -6.14
C PRO A 315 2.29 27.77 -5.93
N PRO A 316 2.10 28.91 -6.61
CA PRO A 316 2.98 30.06 -6.48
C PRO A 316 3.02 30.55 -5.03
N SER A 317 4.23 30.88 -4.60
CA SER A 317 4.55 31.49 -3.30
C SER A 317 3.72 32.76 -3.09
N LEU A 318 2.75 32.72 -2.18
CA LEU A 318 2.26 33.91 -1.52
C LEU A 318 3.30 34.30 -0.47
N GLN A 319 4.12 35.30 -0.79
CA GLN A 319 4.79 36.08 0.24
C GLN A 319 3.69 36.78 1.04
N ALA A 320 3.52 36.37 2.29
CA ALA A 320 2.92 37.23 3.29
C ALA A 320 4.08 37.69 4.19
N GLU A 321 4.42 38.96 4.08
CA GLU A 321 5.14 39.68 5.12
C GLU A 321 4.29 39.63 6.40
N TRP A 322 5.01 39.57 7.54
CA TRP A 322 4.51 39.37 8.90
C TRP A 322 3.31 40.25 9.28
#